data_AF-A0A9P9FS03-F1
#
_entry.id   AF-A0A9P9FS03-F1
#
_cell.length_a   1.000
_cell.length_b   1.000
_cell.length_c   1.000
_cell.angle_alpha   90.00
_cell.angle_beta   90.00
_cell.angle_gamma   90.00
#
_symmetry.space_group_name_H-M   'P 1'
#
loop_
_entity.id
_entity.type
_entity.pdbx_description
1 polymer ?
#
loop_
_entity_poly.entity_id
_entity_poly.type
_entity_poly.pdbx_seq_one_letter_code
_entity_poly.pdbx_strand_id
1 'polypeptide(L)'
;MLPLLQNAISLRRVVTVMAGTKEGQLFTDDIAGRNLAFRILSARGHLCSALTLSFEALARKAPEVSFIHNFPGAVDTDLIRKDDGIMMQVMKQLFRVSMTVMRKWVSKEECGERHAWLCLSGSFLSKDWNGAGCRDWGGSGGH
;
A
#
# COMPACT_ATOMS: atom_id res chain seq x y z
N MET A 1 -1.40 5.82 -18.48
CA MET A 1 -2.34 5.19 -17.53
C MET A 1 -3.27 6.20 -16.87
N LEU A 2 -2.80 7.38 -16.42
CA LEU A 2 -3.65 8.39 -15.76
C LEU A 2 -4.93 8.74 -16.53
N PRO A 3 -4.92 9.01 -17.85
CA PRO A 3 -6.14 9.36 -18.60
C PRO A 3 -7.23 8.27 -18.60
N LEU A 4 -6.85 6.99 -18.48
CA LEU A 4 -7.81 5.88 -18.42
C LEU A 4 -8.52 5.83 -17.06
N LEU A 5 -7.81 6.20 -15.99
CA LEU A 5 -8.41 6.28 -14.65
C LEU A 5 -9.38 7.45 -14.56
N GLN A 6 -9.08 8.57 -15.22
CA GLN A 6 -9.98 9.73 -15.29
C GLN A 6 -11.28 9.39 -16.04
N ASN A 7 -11.16 8.64 -17.15
CA ASN A 7 -12.30 8.23 -17.98
C ASN A 7 -13.12 7.04 -17.44
N ALA A 8 -12.69 6.39 -16.35
CA ALA A 8 -13.47 5.29 -15.76
C ALA A 8 -14.83 5.81 -15.26
N ILE A 9 -15.91 5.04 -15.45
CA ILE A 9 -17.28 5.44 -15.09
C ILE A 9 -17.57 5.20 -13.60
N SER A 10 -16.83 4.28 -12.97
CA SER A 10 -17.00 3.85 -11.58
C SER A 10 -15.84 4.33 -10.67
N LEU A 11 -15.43 3.52 -9.67
CA LEU A 11 -14.40 3.86 -8.69
C LEU A 11 -13.06 4.18 -9.37
N ARG A 12 -12.61 5.44 -9.22
CA ARG A 12 -11.30 5.93 -9.68
C ARG A 12 -10.34 5.95 -8.51
N ARG A 13 -9.59 4.86 -8.30
CA ARG A 13 -8.66 4.75 -7.17
C ARG A 13 -7.38 4.02 -7.55
N VAL A 14 -6.27 4.48 -6.98
CA VAL A 14 -4.96 3.84 -7.02
C VAL A 14 -4.57 3.46 -5.61
N VAL A 15 -4.46 2.16 -5.34
CA VAL A 15 -4.00 1.64 -4.05
C VAL A 15 -2.59 1.08 -4.24
N THR A 16 -1.65 1.57 -3.44
CA THR A 16 -0.28 1.03 -3.38
C THR A 16 -0.01 0.39 -2.02
N VAL A 17 0.76 -0.69 -2.04
CA VAL A 17 1.08 -1.50 -0.88
C VAL A 17 2.59 -1.46 -0.69
N MET A 18 3.08 -0.41 -0.02
CA MET A 18 4.52 -0.20 0.15
C MET A 18 4.86 0.59 1.42
N ALA A 19 4.78 -0.04 2.59
CA ALA A 19 5.26 0.56 3.84
C ALA A 19 4.72 1.97 4.15
N GLY A 20 3.55 2.36 3.61
CA GLY A 20 2.87 3.62 3.95
C GLY A 20 2.81 3.84 5.46
N THR A 21 2.97 5.09 5.91
CA THR A 21 3.20 5.50 7.32
C THR A 21 4.60 5.20 7.90
N LYS A 22 5.50 4.55 7.16
CA LYS A 22 6.91 4.34 7.55
C LYS A 22 7.86 5.21 6.74
N GLU A 23 7.45 6.45 6.54
CA GLU A 23 8.26 7.48 5.91
C GLU A 23 9.54 7.78 6.71
N GLY A 24 10.55 8.24 6.00
CA GLY A 24 11.87 8.50 6.57
C GLY A 24 12.58 9.62 5.84
N GLN A 25 13.89 9.69 6.03
CA GLN A 25 14.70 10.69 5.36
C GLN A 25 14.63 10.52 3.84
N LEU A 26 14.27 11.60 3.14
CA LEU A 26 14.32 11.69 1.70
C LEU A 26 15.70 12.23 1.27
N PHE A 27 16.40 11.46 0.46
CA PHE A 27 17.69 11.83 -0.14
C PHE A 27 17.43 12.49 -1.49
N THR A 28 17.42 13.82 -1.51
CA THR A 28 17.14 14.60 -2.73
C THR A 28 18.26 14.52 -3.78
N ASP A 29 19.46 14.15 -3.33
CA ASP A 29 20.65 13.86 -4.13
C ASP A 29 20.62 12.47 -4.78
N ASP A 30 19.83 11.53 -4.25
CA ASP A 30 19.62 10.19 -4.81
C ASP A 30 18.14 9.78 -4.77
N ILE A 31 17.29 10.55 -5.47
CA ILE A 31 15.86 10.25 -5.58
C ILE A 31 15.62 8.84 -6.14
N ALA A 32 16.46 8.38 -7.08
CA ALA A 32 16.36 7.05 -7.67
C ALA A 32 16.73 5.92 -6.70
N GLY A 33 17.35 6.24 -5.55
CA GLY A 33 17.71 5.29 -4.50
C GLY A 33 18.78 4.29 -4.90
N ARG A 34 19.62 4.60 -5.89
CA ARG A 34 20.61 3.65 -6.44
C ARG A 34 21.74 3.36 -5.46
N ASN A 35 22.03 4.28 -4.54
CA ASN A 35 23.13 4.18 -3.59
C ASN A 35 22.68 3.70 -2.19
N LEU A 36 21.41 3.32 -2.03
CA LEU A 36 20.82 2.94 -0.74
C LEU A 36 20.83 1.42 -0.45
N ALA A 37 21.40 0.61 -1.34
CA ALA A 37 21.31 -0.85 -1.32
C ALA A 37 21.79 -1.49 0.00
N PHE A 38 22.79 -0.91 0.67
CA PHE A 38 23.34 -1.45 1.93
C PHE A 38 22.61 -0.98 3.20
N ARG A 39 21.60 -0.09 3.08
CA ARG A 39 20.89 0.51 4.22
C ARG A 39 19.39 0.26 4.12
N ILE A 40 18.97 -1.00 4.21
CA ILE A 40 17.58 -1.47 3.99
C ILE A 40 16.52 -0.61 4.70
N LEU A 41 16.72 -0.27 5.97
CA LEU A 41 15.76 0.56 6.73
C LEU A 41 15.68 2.00 6.21
N SER A 42 16.83 2.58 5.85
CA SER A 42 16.94 3.92 5.27
C SER A 42 16.37 3.96 3.86
N ALA A 43 16.66 2.94 3.06
CA ALA A 43 16.11 2.75 1.72
C ALA A 43 14.58 2.65 1.77
N ARG A 44 14.04 1.88 2.72
CA ARG A 44 12.59 1.75 2.91
C ARG A 44 11.94 3.10 3.27
N GLY A 45 12.53 3.87 4.18
CA GLY A 45 12.04 5.20 4.55
C GLY A 45 12.06 6.17 3.37
N HIS A 46 13.19 6.22 2.64
CA HIS A 46 13.36 7.05 1.44
C HIS A 46 12.34 6.73 0.35
N LEU A 47 12.20 5.45 0.00
CA LEU A 47 11.26 5.01 -1.03
C LEU A 47 9.82 5.32 -0.62
N CYS A 48 9.47 5.07 0.65
CA CYS A 48 8.14 5.38 1.19
C CYS A 48 7.83 6.88 1.03
N SER A 49 8.76 7.76 1.39
CA SER A 49 8.56 9.21 1.25
C SER A 49 8.50 9.67 -0.20
N ALA A 50 9.37 9.15 -1.05
CA ALA A 50 9.33 9.44 -2.49
C ALA A 50 7.98 9.03 -3.10
N LEU A 51 7.41 7.90 -2.67
CA LEU A 51 6.13 7.41 -3.17
C LEU A 51 4.96 8.27 -2.68
N THR A 52 4.91 8.64 -1.39
CA THR A 52 3.86 9.53 -0.88
C THR A 52 3.87 10.88 -1.59
N LEU A 53 5.03 11.50 -1.76
CA LEU A 53 5.15 12.79 -2.45
C LEU A 53 4.72 12.67 -3.93
N SER A 54 5.05 11.56 -4.57
CA SER A 54 4.61 11.28 -5.94
C SER A 54 3.08 11.19 -6.02
N PHE A 55 2.44 10.53 -5.05
CA PHE A 55 0.98 10.43 -4.97
C PHE A 55 0.33 11.77 -4.66
N GLU A 56 0.92 12.59 -3.80
CA GLU A 56 0.43 13.95 -3.54
C GLU A 56 0.49 14.83 -4.79
N ALA A 57 1.58 14.72 -5.58
CA ALA A 57 1.71 15.42 -6.85
C ALA A 57 0.69 14.94 -7.89
N LEU A 58 0.37 13.64 -7.92
CA LEU A 58 -0.64 13.06 -8.81
C LEU A 58 -2.06 13.45 -8.38
N ALA A 59 -2.36 13.42 -7.08
CA ALA A 59 -3.65 13.83 -6.53
C ALA A 59 -3.97 15.30 -6.84
N ARG A 60 -2.95 16.17 -6.89
CA ARG A 60 -3.11 17.56 -7.35
C ARG A 60 -3.46 17.68 -8.83
N LYS A 61 -3.02 16.74 -9.67
CA LYS A 61 -3.28 16.73 -11.12
C LYS A 61 -4.59 16.03 -11.50
N ALA A 62 -5.05 15.12 -10.67
CA ALA A 62 -6.25 14.32 -10.88
C ALA A 62 -7.07 14.23 -9.57
N PRO A 63 -7.69 15.34 -9.12
CA PRO A 63 -8.46 15.38 -7.87
C PRO A 63 -9.68 14.45 -7.85
N GLU A 64 -10.13 14.01 -9.02
CA GLU A 64 -11.18 13.02 -9.24
C GLU A 64 -10.73 11.57 -8.98
N VAL A 65 -9.43 11.33 -8.80
CA VAL A 65 -8.83 10.02 -8.51
C VAL A 65 -8.36 9.97 -7.05
N SER A 66 -8.72 8.91 -6.33
CA SER A 66 -8.26 8.67 -4.95
C SER A 66 -6.94 7.90 -4.95
N PHE A 67 -5.92 8.41 -4.26
CA PHE A 67 -4.61 7.76 -4.14
C PHE A 67 -4.40 7.31 -2.69
N ILE A 68 -4.25 6.00 -2.47
CA ILE A 68 -4.09 5.40 -1.14
C ILE A 68 -2.71 4.77 -1.02
N HIS A 69 -1.91 5.29 -0.08
CA HIS A 69 -0.63 4.70 0.33
C HIS A 69 -0.78 3.88 1.61
N ASN A 70 -0.81 2.55 1.48
CA ASN A 70 -1.10 1.66 2.59
C ASN A 70 0.10 0.79 3.02
N PHE A 71 0.10 0.43 4.31
CA PHE A 71 0.91 -0.66 4.88
C PHE A 71 0.00 -1.58 5.71
N PRO A 72 -0.35 -2.78 5.21
CA PRO A 72 -1.27 -3.68 5.91
C PRO A 72 -0.67 -4.32 7.17
N GLY A 73 0.64 -4.16 7.39
CA GLY A 73 1.43 -4.87 8.39
C GLY A 73 2.48 -5.76 7.73
N ALA A 74 3.28 -6.44 8.55
CA ALA A 74 4.20 -7.46 8.07
C ALA A 74 3.40 -8.76 7.87
N VAL A 75 3.17 -9.09 6.60
CA VAL A 75 2.42 -10.27 6.16
C VAL A 75 3.41 -11.34 5.72
N ASP A 76 3.06 -12.61 5.95
CA ASP A 76 3.88 -13.75 5.52
C ASP A 76 3.78 -13.90 4.01
N THR A 77 4.53 -13.06 3.32
CA THR A 77 4.65 -13.11 1.88
C THR A 77 5.87 -13.97 1.58
N ASP A 78 5.71 -14.96 0.69
CA ASP A 78 6.82 -15.75 0.14
C ASP A 78 7.67 -14.86 -0.80
N LEU A 79 8.16 -13.73 -0.28
CA LEU A 79 9.10 -12.84 -0.96
C LEU A 79 10.40 -13.55 -1.26
N ILE A 80 10.80 -14.48 -0.38
CA ILE A 80 11.97 -15.34 -0.53
C ILE A 80 11.51 -16.68 -1.10
N ARG A 81 11.82 -16.91 -2.37
CA ARG A 81 11.51 -18.14 -3.14
C ARG A 81 12.49 -19.24 -2.77
N LYS A 82 12.13 -20.50 -3.03
CA LYS A 82 12.97 -21.66 -2.70
C LYS A 82 14.37 -21.62 -3.34
N ASP A 83 14.49 -20.90 -4.45
CA ASP A 83 15.72 -20.78 -5.24
C ASP A 83 16.64 -19.68 -4.70
N ASP A 84 16.17 -18.87 -3.74
CA ASP A 84 17.01 -17.87 -3.08
C ASP A 84 17.98 -18.55 -2.12
N GLY A 85 19.23 -18.08 -2.12
CA GLY A 85 20.34 -18.70 -1.40
C GLY A 85 20.04 -19.02 0.08
N ILE A 86 20.72 -20.04 0.60
CA ILE A 86 20.50 -20.62 1.95
C ILE A 86 20.44 -19.54 3.05
N MET A 87 21.27 -18.49 2.96
CA MET A 87 21.27 -17.37 3.91
C MET A 87 19.91 -16.64 3.97
N MET A 88 19.26 -16.43 2.83
CA MET A 88 17.95 -15.79 2.75
C MET A 88 16.86 -16.68 3.33
N GLN A 89 16.94 -18.00 3.14
CA GLN A 89 16.02 -18.95 3.78
C GLN A 89 16.13 -18.91 5.30
N VAL A 90 17.36 -18.88 5.84
CA VAL A 90 17.58 -18.77 7.28
C VAL A 90 17.02 -17.45 7.82
N MET A 91 17.28 -16.33 7.13
CA MET A 91 16.75 -15.03 7.53
C MET A 91 15.22 -14.97 7.45
N LYS A 92 14.59 -15.63 6.47
CA LYS A 92 13.13 -15.81 6.37
C LYS A 92 12.58 -16.52 7.60
N GLN A 93 13.20 -17.63 8.00
CA GLN A 93 12.74 -18.40 9.17
C GLN A 93 12.93 -17.61 10.46
N LEU A 94 14.06 -16.94 10.65
CA LEU A 94 14.30 -16.07 11.81
C LEU A 94 13.27 -14.92 11.86
N PHE A 95 13.00 -14.27 10.73
CA PHE A 95 11.98 -13.23 10.65
C PHE A 95 10.60 -13.80 11.00
N ARG A 96 10.23 -14.97 10.45
CA ARG A 96 8.97 -15.63 10.74
C ARG A 96 8.81 -15.94 12.23
N VAL A 97 9.81 -16.57 12.83
CA VAL A 97 9.82 -16.90 14.26
C VAL A 97 9.72 -15.63 15.11
N SER A 98 10.50 -14.59 14.81
CA SER A 98 10.46 -13.33 15.57
C SER A 98 9.09 -12.65 15.52
N MET A 99 8.44 -12.66 14.34
CA MET A 99 7.12 -12.07 14.14
C MET A 99 6.03 -12.88 14.83
N THR A 100 6.17 -14.20 14.91
CA THR A 100 5.26 -15.10 15.63
C THR A 100 5.33 -14.86 17.12
N VAL A 101 6.54 -14.76 17.66
CA VAL A 101 6.77 -14.45 19.09
C VAL A 101 6.23 -13.06 19.44
N MET A 102 6.38 -12.08 18.54
CA MET A 102 5.84 -10.73 18.74
C MET A 102 4.33 -10.59 18.49
N ARG A 103 3.62 -11.66 18.06
CA ARG A 103 2.18 -11.64 17.69
C ARG A 103 1.79 -10.52 16.73
N LYS A 104 2.69 -10.12 15.82
CA LYS A 104 2.47 -9.03 14.86
C LYS A 104 2.11 -9.52 13.46
N TRP A 105 1.61 -10.75 13.34
CA TRP A 105 1.16 -11.29 12.07
C TRP A 105 -0.27 -10.86 11.77
N VAL A 106 -0.44 -10.35 10.55
CA VAL A 106 -1.76 -10.25 9.91
C VAL A 106 -1.85 -11.46 8.98
N SER A 107 -2.95 -12.23 9.06
CA SER A 107 -3.14 -13.37 8.17
C SER A 107 -3.27 -12.91 6.71
N LYS A 108 -3.08 -13.84 5.76
CA LYS A 108 -3.20 -13.50 4.33
C LYS A 108 -4.64 -13.09 4.00
N GLU A 109 -5.60 -13.75 4.63
CA GLU A 109 -7.04 -13.50 4.50
C GLU A 109 -7.39 -12.11 5.03
N GLU A 110 -6.96 -11.78 6.24
CA GLU A 110 -7.20 -10.47 6.85
C GLU A 110 -6.51 -9.35 6.06
N CYS A 111 -5.30 -9.60 5.55
CA CYS A 111 -4.62 -8.67 4.64
C CYS A 111 -5.43 -8.44 3.37
N GLY A 112 -5.94 -9.53 2.77
CA GLY A 112 -6.81 -9.49 1.59
C GLY A 112 -8.08 -8.69 1.83
N GLU A 113 -8.76 -8.92 2.95
CA GLU A 113 -9.96 -8.19 3.37
C GLU A 113 -9.68 -6.70 3.56
N ARG A 114 -8.57 -6.34 4.22
CA ARG A 114 -8.14 -4.95 4.37
C ARG A 114 -7.90 -4.29 3.01
N HIS A 115 -7.25 -4.99 2.06
CA HIS A 115 -7.04 -4.47 0.71
C HIS A 115 -8.34 -4.35 -0.09
N ALA A 116 -9.23 -5.33 0.01
CA ALA A 116 -10.54 -5.29 -0.63
C ALA A 116 -11.36 -4.10 -0.09
N TRP A 117 -11.34 -3.88 1.22
CA TRP A 117 -11.98 -2.72 1.85
C TRP A 117 -11.38 -1.40 1.35
N LEU A 118 -10.06 -1.28 1.25
CA LEU A 118 -9.42 -0.08 0.68
C LEU A 118 -9.80 0.14 -0.79
N CYS A 119 -10.02 -0.91 -1.56
CA CYS A 119 -10.40 -0.80 -2.98
C CYS A 119 -11.90 -0.51 -3.17
N LEU A 120 -12.77 -1.06 -2.34
CA LEU A 120 -14.21 -1.09 -2.57
C LEU A 120 -15.02 -0.21 -1.62
N SER A 121 -14.43 0.21 -0.49
CA SER A 121 -15.14 1.03 0.49
C SER A 121 -15.39 2.45 -0.02
N GLY A 122 -16.57 2.97 0.33
CA GLY A 122 -16.94 4.39 0.20
C GLY A 122 -16.22 5.29 1.21
N SER A 123 -15.39 4.76 2.11
CA SER A 123 -14.65 5.57 3.09
C SER A 123 -13.50 6.40 2.50
N PHE A 124 -13.02 6.08 1.29
CA PHE A 124 -11.85 6.73 0.66
C PHE A 124 -12.17 7.39 -0.68
N LEU A 125 -13.22 8.21 -0.71
CA LEU A 125 -13.65 8.90 -1.92
C LEU A 125 -12.59 9.89 -2.41
N SER A 126 -12.59 10.15 -3.71
CA SER A 126 -11.78 11.24 -4.27
C SER A 126 -12.37 12.59 -3.86
N LYS A 127 -11.54 13.64 -3.89
CA LYS A 127 -11.92 14.96 -3.39
C LYS A 127 -13.16 15.52 -4.10
N ASP A 128 -13.28 15.24 -5.40
CA ASP A 128 -14.37 15.72 -6.24
C ASP A 128 -15.43 14.63 -6.53
N TRP A 129 -15.50 13.57 -5.72
CA TRP A 129 -16.45 12.49 -5.95
C TRP A 129 -17.90 12.92 -5.69
N ASN A 130 -18.66 13.09 -6.78
CA ASN A 130 -20.05 13.55 -6.77
C ASN A 130 -21.08 12.41 -6.60
N GLY A 131 -20.87 11.53 -5.61
CA GLY A 131 -21.89 10.60 -5.07
C GLY A 131 -22.52 9.53 -5.99
N ALA A 132 -22.28 9.53 -7.29
CA ALA A 132 -23.10 8.78 -8.26
C ALA A 132 -22.96 7.24 -8.25
N GLY A 133 -22.10 6.66 -7.40
CA GLY A 133 -21.79 5.22 -7.43
C GLY A 133 -21.95 4.46 -6.11
N CYS A 134 -22.30 5.12 -5.01
CA CYS A 134 -22.51 4.45 -3.73
C CYS A 134 -24.00 4.52 -3.38
N ARG A 135 -24.82 3.70 -4.03
CA ARG A 135 -26.08 3.29 -3.41
C ARG A 135 -25.71 2.28 -2.33
N ASP A 136 -25.95 2.69 -1.09
CA ASP A 136 -25.66 1.96 0.13
C ASP A 136 -25.96 0.46 0.01
N TRP A 137 -24.92 -0.36 0.20
CA TRP A 137 -25.08 -1.75 0.58
C TRP A 137 -25.21 -1.79 2.11
N GLY A 138 -26.33 -1.24 2.61
CA GLY A 138 -26.56 -1.03 4.04
C GLY A 138 -28.05 -1.05 4.38
N GLY A 139 -28.59 -2.26 4.59
CA GLY A 139 -29.71 -2.48 5.50
C GLY A 139 -31.12 -2.27 4.95
N SER A 140 -31.60 -3.18 4.10
CA SER A 140 -33.02 -3.52 4.07
C SER A 140 -33.34 -4.38 5.30
N GLY A 141 -33.88 -3.76 6.35
CA GLY A 141 -34.37 -4.41 7.56
C GLY A 141 -35.43 -3.55 8.23
N GLY A 142 -36.54 -3.32 7.51
CA GLY A 142 -37.75 -2.69 8.03
C GLY A 142 -38.85 -3.73 8.26
N HIS A 143 -39.57 -3.52 9.37
CA HIS A 143 -40.71 -4.26 9.94
C HIS A 143 -40.37 -5.40 10.91
#